data_AF-A0A1I5LPK1-F1
#
_entry.id   AF-A0A1I5LPK1-F1
#
_cell.length_a   1.000
_cell.length_b   1.000
_cell.length_c   1.000
_cell.angle_alpha   90.00
_cell.angle_beta   90.00
_cell.angle_gamma   90.00
#
_symmetry.space_group_name_H-M   'P 1'
#
loop_
_entity.id
_entity.type
_entity.pdbx_description
1 polymer ?
#
loop_
_entity_poly.entity_id
_entity_poly.type
_entity_poly.pdbx_seq_one_letter_code
_entity_poly.pdbx_strand_id
1 'polypeptide(L)'
;MEYAFSCIFSTLTAFVMKGPRYKKIYYVPGVISLLVLPVLFVVYASVAQRPGSYHVLPVIIRNKQLEEKFPEIYKWVAPINERSYEDINITGYQDADQVKLAYAQIRIREILRQNNFAQGIHYHFGDSSNYGAFVKALDILATEEAQLYMVEDNNIWFYHVPPDTTEYPECGTSLPQYLTCKVFYAEKPLPTVPLLTRIKDAWDSSWLLIIGFSLFLGVALARLRYRLNLK
;
A
#
# COMPACT_ATOMS: atom_id res chain seq x y z
N MET A 1 -36.10 -2.69 8.49
CA MET A 1 -35.19 -1.96 9.41
C MET A 1 -35.54 -0.47 9.41
N GLU A 2 -36.76 -0.09 9.82
CA GLU A 2 -37.23 1.31 9.79
C GLU A 2 -37.76 1.80 11.15
N TYR A 3 -37.80 0.95 12.18
CA TYR A 3 -38.45 1.29 13.46
C TYR A 3 -37.49 1.73 14.58
N ALA A 4 -36.17 1.72 14.36
CA ALA A 4 -35.20 2.10 15.39
C ALA A 4 -34.87 3.61 15.41
N PHE A 5 -35.18 4.36 14.34
CA PHE A 5 -34.80 5.77 14.23
C PHE A 5 -35.83 6.76 14.80
N SER A 6 -37.07 6.32 15.08
CA SER A 6 -38.13 7.21 15.58
C SER A 6 -38.06 7.47 17.09
N CYS A 7 -37.50 6.54 17.88
CA CYS A 7 -37.45 6.69 19.35
C CYS A 7 -36.39 7.68 19.86
N ILE A 8 -35.34 7.95 19.09
CA ILE A 8 -34.27 8.88 19.53
C ILE A 8 -34.68 10.35 19.34
N PHE A 9 -35.61 10.63 18.42
CA PHE A 9 -36.05 12.01 18.17
C PHE A 9 -37.17 12.50 19.09
N SER A 10 -37.92 11.58 19.73
CA SER A 10 -39.04 11.92 20.61
C SER A 10 -38.63 12.25 22.05
N THR A 11 -37.44 11.85 22.50
CA THR A 11 -36.98 12.12 23.88
C THR A 11 -36.16 13.39 24.01
N LEU A 12 -35.78 14.04 22.89
CA LEU A 12 -34.96 15.26 22.92
C LEU A 12 -35.75 16.57 23.03
N THR A 13 -37.08 16.54 22.93
CA THR A 13 -37.92 17.77 22.94
C THR A 13 -38.57 18.07 24.29
N ALA A 14 -38.37 17.26 25.33
CA ALA A 14 -39.05 17.41 26.62
C ALA A 14 -38.10 17.65 27.81
N PHE A 15 -37.07 18.46 27.64
CA PHE A 15 -36.36 19.08 28.78
C PHE A 15 -36.43 20.61 28.70
N VAL A 16 -37.66 21.13 28.70
CA VAL A 16 -37.92 22.55 28.95
C VAL A 16 -37.74 22.80 30.45
N MET A 17 -36.49 22.98 30.87
CA MET A 17 -36.17 23.54 32.18
C MET A 17 -36.71 24.97 32.24
N LYS A 18 -37.81 25.17 32.98
CA LYS A 18 -38.25 26.48 33.46
C LYS A 18 -37.27 26.95 34.56
N GLY A 19 -36.12 27.46 34.14
CA GLY A 19 -35.14 28.11 35.00
C GLY A 19 -35.39 29.62 35.14
N PRO A 20 -34.88 30.27 36.22
CA PRO A 20 -35.05 31.70 36.47
C PRO A 20 -34.48 32.54 35.33
N ARG A 21 -35.01 33.75 35.09
CA ARG A 21 -34.67 34.62 33.93
C ARG A 21 -33.15 34.82 33.76
N TYR A 22 -32.50 33.95 32.98
CA TYR A 22 -31.10 34.06 32.62
C TYR A 22 -30.95 34.97 31.39
N LYS A 23 -29.96 35.88 31.43
CA LYS A 23 -29.52 36.61 30.22
C LYS A 23 -29.09 35.58 29.17
N LYS A 24 -29.63 35.66 27.96
CA LYS A 24 -29.22 34.79 26.83
C LYS A 24 -27.72 34.90 26.63
N ILE A 25 -26.98 33.86 26.97
CA ILE A 25 -25.54 33.76 26.69
C ILE A 25 -25.43 33.16 25.30
N TYR A 26 -25.23 34.00 24.29
CA TYR A 26 -24.91 33.53 22.96
C TYR A 26 -23.48 32.99 22.97
N TYR A 27 -23.35 31.67 22.90
CA TYR A 27 -22.05 31.00 22.83
C TYR A 27 -21.52 31.02 21.39
N VAL A 28 -21.32 32.24 20.88
CA VAL A 28 -20.83 32.53 19.53
C VAL A 28 -19.55 31.73 19.17
N PRO A 29 -18.56 31.54 20.08
CA PRO A 29 -17.37 30.75 19.76
C PRO A 29 -17.66 29.27 19.47
N GLY A 30 -18.63 28.67 20.16
CA GLY A 30 -18.97 27.26 19.97
C GLY A 30 -19.69 27.00 18.65
N VAL A 31 -20.55 27.93 18.21
CA VAL A 31 -21.22 27.84 16.91
C VAL A 31 -20.21 27.94 15.77
N ILE A 32 -19.19 28.79 15.91
CA ILE A 32 -18.10 28.90 14.92
C ILE A 32 -17.29 27.60 14.88
N SER A 33 -16.94 27.00 16.03
CA SER A 33 -16.24 25.69 16.04
C SER A 33 -17.07 24.57 15.42
N LEU A 34 -18.38 24.55 15.64
CA LEU A 34 -19.27 23.53 15.07
C LEU A 34 -19.32 23.56 13.53
N LEU A 35 -19.09 24.74 12.95
CA LEU A 35 -19.16 24.99 11.51
C LEU A 35 -17.80 24.86 10.82
N VAL A 36 -16.72 25.33 11.47
CA VAL A 36 -15.36 25.33 10.90
C VAL A 36 -14.73 23.94 10.93
N LEU A 37 -14.95 23.16 11.99
CA LEU A 37 -14.27 21.88 12.19
C LEU A 37 -14.64 20.81 11.13
N PRO A 38 -15.91 20.64 10.73
CA PRO A 38 -16.28 19.73 9.63
C PRO A 38 -15.66 20.14 8.30
N VAL A 39 -15.65 21.45 8.00
CA VAL A 39 -15.08 21.97 6.74
C VAL A 39 -13.56 21.75 6.70
N LEU A 40 -12.88 22.00 7.82
CA LEU A 40 -11.44 21.79 7.93
C LEU A 40 -11.07 20.31 7.81
N PHE A 41 -11.91 19.41 8.34
CA PHE A 41 -11.78 17.96 8.14
C PHE A 41 -11.91 17.56 6.67
N VAL A 42 -12.90 18.09 5.95
CA VAL A 42 -13.11 17.80 4.53
C VAL A 42 -11.93 18.29 3.68
N VAL A 43 -11.41 19.50 3.97
CA VAL A 43 -10.23 20.05 3.28
C VAL A 43 -8.97 19.27 3.61
N TYR A 44 -8.76 18.89 4.87
CA TYR A 44 -7.61 18.07 5.26
C TYR A 44 -7.66 16.69 4.60
N ALA A 45 -8.82 16.04 4.61
CA ALA A 45 -9.01 14.75 3.96
C ALA A 45 -8.79 14.82 2.44
N SER A 46 -9.20 15.90 1.78
CA SER A 46 -8.99 16.06 0.33
C SER A 46 -7.52 16.32 -0.04
N VAL A 47 -6.76 17.02 0.82
CA VAL A 47 -5.33 17.28 0.61
C VAL A 47 -4.47 16.07 0.99
N ALA A 48 -4.81 15.35 2.05
CA ALA A 48 -4.11 14.14 2.50
C ALA A 48 -4.33 12.94 1.56
N GLN A 49 -5.40 12.96 0.75
CA GLN A 49 -5.71 11.92 -0.25
C GLN A 49 -4.96 12.07 -1.58
N ARG A 50 -3.91 12.90 -1.67
CA ARG A 50 -3.01 12.80 -2.82
C ARG A 50 -2.52 11.35 -2.90
N PRO A 51 -2.69 10.65 -4.04
CA PRO A 51 -2.27 9.26 -4.16
C PRO A 51 -0.79 9.22 -3.80
N GLY A 52 -0.48 8.60 -2.66
CA GLY A 52 0.89 8.29 -2.32
C GLY A 52 1.47 7.51 -3.50
N SER A 53 2.69 7.83 -3.91
CA SER A 53 3.41 6.99 -4.85
C SER A 53 3.65 5.67 -4.14
N TYR A 54 2.74 4.71 -4.31
CA TYR A 54 2.91 3.38 -3.75
C TYR A 54 4.06 2.74 -4.52
N HIS A 55 5.19 2.57 -3.85
CA HIS A 55 6.29 1.75 -4.36
C HIS A 55 5.89 0.29 -4.20
N VAL A 56 5.08 -0.20 -5.14
CA VAL A 56 4.76 -1.62 -5.25
C VAL A 56 5.90 -2.33 -5.95
N LEU A 57 6.36 -3.44 -5.38
CA LEU A 57 7.26 -4.35 -6.06
C LEU A 57 6.40 -5.31 -6.89
N PRO A 58 6.44 -5.24 -8.24
CA PRO A 58 5.69 -6.17 -9.07
C PRO A 58 6.35 -7.54 -8.97
N VAL A 59 5.67 -8.50 -8.35
CA VAL A 59 6.14 -9.89 -8.23
C VAL A 59 5.24 -10.78 -9.09
N ILE A 60 5.86 -11.56 -9.99
CA ILE A 60 5.13 -12.58 -10.75
C ILE A 60 5.12 -13.85 -9.92
N ILE A 61 3.93 -14.25 -9.46
CA ILE A 61 3.75 -15.47 -8.67
C ILE A 61 3.22 -16.57 -9.59
N ARG A 62 3.92 -17.70 -9.64
CA ARG A 62 3.41 -18.91 -10.30
C ARG A 62 2.54 -19.67 -9.34
N ASN A 63 1.32 -19.98 -9.76
CA ASN A 63 0.41 -20.84 -9.01
C ASN A 63 -0.30 -21.76 -10.01
N LYS A 64 -0.26 -23.07 -9.78
CA LYS A 64 -0.88 -24.08 -10.65
C LYS A 64 -2.35 -23.79 -10.95
N GLN A 65 -3.11 -23.31 -9.97
CA GLN A 65 -4.52 -22.96 -10.17
C GLN A 65 -4.72 -21.75 -11.09
N LEU A 66 -3.80 -20.78 -11.04
CA LEU A 66 -3.83 -19.62 -11.93
C LEU A 66 -3.33 -19.99 -13.33
N GLU A 67 -2.37 -20.90 -13.42
CA GLU A 67 -1.84 -21.44 -14.68
C GLU A 67 -2.92 -22.21 -15.45
N GLU A 68 -3.71 -23.05 -14.78
CA GLU A 68 -4.86 -23.73 -15.36
C GLU A 68 -5.94 -22.75 -15.84
N LYS A 69 -6.15 -21.65 -15.11
CA LYS A 69 -7.19 -20.66 -15.39
C LYS A 69 -6.82 -19.69 -16.53
N PHE A 70 -5.53 -19.41 -16.71
CA PHE A 70 -5.01 -18.43 -17.67
C PHE A 70 -3.79 -18.96 -18.44
N PRO A 71 -3.93 -20.08 -19.18
CA PRO A 71 -2.80 -20.76 -19.82
C PRO A 71 -2.06 -19.87 -20.84
N GLU A 72 -2.74 -18.93 -21.47
CA GLU A 72 -2.15 -17.98 -22.42
C GLU A 72 -1.10 -17.04 -21.81
N ILE A 73 -1.18 -16.74 -20.51
CA ILE A 73 -0.22 -15.87 -19.82
C ILE A 73 1.04 -16.67 -19.44
N TYR A 74 0.85 -17.88 -18.91
CA TYR A 74 1.94 -18.68 -18.38
C TYR A 74 2.75 -19.42 -19.45
N LYS A 75 2.21 -19.62 -20.66
CA LYS A 75 2.92 -20.24 -21.79
C LYS A 75 4.23 -19.51 -22.15
N TRP A 76 4.31 -18.20 -21.94
CA TRP A 76 5.47 -17.36 -22.27
C TRP A 76 6.51 -17.26 -21.15
N VAL A 77 6.12 -17.59 -19.92
CA VAL A 77 6.99 -17.61 -18.73
C VAL A 77 7.67 -18.99 -18.56
N ALA A 78 7.24 -19.98 -19.35
CA ALA A 78 7.44 -21.40 -19.06
C ALA A 78 8.79 -22.08 -19.40
N PRO A 79 9.76 -21.55 -20.18
CA PRO A 79 10.96 -22.34 -20.46
C PRO A 79 11.99 -22.22 -19.32
N ILE A 80 11.57 -22.48 -18.08
CA ILE A 80 12.48 -22.71 -16.94
C ILE A 80 13.28 -23.99 -17.20
N ASN A 81 12.73 -24.95 -17.93
CA ASN A 81 13.41 -26.24 -18.12
C ASN A 81 14.50 -26.24 -19.21
N GLU A 82 14.60 -25.19 -20.01
CA GLU A 82 15.53 -25.13 -21.16
C GLU A 82 16.81 -24.33 -20.86
N ARG A 83 16.90 -23.71 -19.68
CA ARG A 83 18.01 -22.84 -19.30
C ARG A 83 18.84 -23.46 -18.18
N SER A 84 20.11 -23.08 -18.11
CA SER A 84 21.00 -23.48 -17.03
C SER A 84 20.87 -22.49 -15.87
N TYR A 85 20.38 -22.96 -14.73
CA TYR A 85 20.28 -22.17 -13.52
C TYR A 85 21.43 -22.47 -12.58
N GLU A 86 21.95 -21.41 -11.98
CA GLU A 86 22.88 -21.52 -10.88
C GLU A 86 22.10 -21.40 -9.56
N ASP A 87 22.18 -22.45 -8.74
CA ASP A 87 21.42 -22.60 -7.51
C ASP A 87 22.05 -21.83 -6.34
N ILE A 88 21.26 -20.97 -5.72
CA ILE A 88 21.60 -20.18 -4.54
C ILE A 88 20.73 -20.64 -3.37
N ASN A 89 21.25 -21.60 -2.61
CA ASN A 89 20.55 -22.21 -1.48
C ASN A 89 20.70 -21.34 -0.21
N ILE A 90 19.62 -20.70 0.24
CA ILE A 90 19.55 -19.89 1.46
C ILE A 90 19.09 -20.77 2.61
N THR A 91 19.92 -20.91 3.65
CA THR A 91 19.70 -21.90 4.72
C THR A 91 19.32 -21.31 6.07
N GLY A 92 19.34 -19.98 6.21
CA GLY A 92 19.04 -19.27 7.47
C GLY A 92 20.29 -18.89 8.27
N TYR A 93 21.49 -19.30 7.83
CA TYR A 93 22.74 -18.88 8.46
C TYR A 93 23.16 -17.52 7.92
N GLN A 94 22.91 -16.47 8.70
CA GLN A 94 23.02 -15.08 8.28
C GLN A 94 24.31 -14.74 7.53
N ASP A 95 25.48 -15.11 8.05
CA ASP A 95 26.77 -14.77 7.42
C ASP A 95 26.97 -15.50 6.08
N ALA A 96 26.63 -16.78 6.03
CA ALA A 96 26.75 -17.58 4.82
C ALA A 96 25.74 -17.13 3.75
N ASP A 97 24.51 -16.83 4.15
CA ASP A 97 23.46 -16.35 3.25
C ASP A 97 23.80 -14.96 2.71
N GLN A 98 24.42 -14.08 3.50
CA GLN A 98 24.88 -12.79 3.01
C GLN A 98 25.92 -12.92 1.89
N VAL A 99 26.88 -13.84 2.03
CA VAL A 99 27.89 -14.11 0.99
C VAL A 99 27.23 -14.66 -0.28
N LYS A 100 26.28 -15.59 -0.13
CA LYS A 100 25.53 -16.15 -1.26
C LYS A 100 24.69 -15.11 -1.99
N LEU A 101 24.01 -14.24 -1.26
CA LEU A 101 23.22 -13.14 -1.85
C LEU A 101 24.11 -12.13 -2.58
N ALA A 102 25.27 -11.77 -2.00
CA ALA A 102 26.23 -10.89 -2.65
C ALA A 102 26.81 -11.52 -3.93
N TYR A 103 27.12 -12.82 -3.88
CA TYR A 103 27.54 -13.58 -5.07
C TYR A 103 26.45 -13.57 -6.14
N ALA A 104 25.20 -13.87 -5.78
CA ALA A 104 24.08 -13.87 -6.71
C ALA A 104 23.86 -12.49 -7.37
N GLN A 105 24.01 -11.40 -6.62
CA GLN A 105 23.96 -10.04 -7.19
C GLN A 105 25.02 -9.82 -8.27
N ILE A 106 26.26 -10.25 -8.04
CA ILE A 106 27.33 -10.15 -9.03
C ILE A 106 26.99 -10.96 -10.29
N ARG A 107 26.48 -12.19 -10.11
CA ARG A 107 26.11 -13.07 -11.23
C ARG A 107 24.95 -12.52 -12.04
N ILE A 108 23.92 -11.97 -11.39
CA ILE A 108 22.81 -11.27 -12.07
C ILE A 108 23.37 -10.13 -12.94
N ARG A 109 24.24 -9.30 -12.36
CA ARG A 109 24.87 -8.20 -13.10
C ARG A 109 25.67 -8.69 -14.31
N GLU A 110 26.42 -9.79 -14.17
CA GLU A 110 27.15 -10.40 -15.29
C GLU A 110 26.22 -10.89 -16.39
N ILE A 111 25.16 -11.62 -16.04
CA ILE A 111 24.15 -12.13 -16.97
C ILE A 111 23.55 -10.97 -17.78
N LEU A 112 23.14 -9.89 -17.10
CA LEU A 112 22.55 -8.72 -17.74
C LEU A 112 23.56 -7.96 -18.62
N ARG A 113 24.79 -7.75 -18.15
CA ARG A 113 25.82 -7.05 -18.95
C ARG A 113 26.27 -7.83 -20.17
N GLN A 114 26.25 -9.15 -20.11
CA GLN A 114 26.63 -10.03 -21.23
C GLN A 114 25.45 -10.33 -22.16
N ASN A 115 24.24 -9.85 -21.86
CA ASN A 115 23.00 -10.26 -22.54
C ASN A 115 22.89 -11.79 -22.64
N ASN A 116 23.20 -12.50 -21.56
CA ASN A 116 23.18 -13.96 -21.57
C ASN A 116 21.76 -14.48 -21.32
N PHE A 117 21.16 -15.06 -22.36
CA PHE A 117 19.79 -15.58 -22.29
C PHE A 117 19.72 -17.06 -21.89
N ALA A 118 20.85 -17.79 -21.91
CA ALA A 118 20.88 -19.22 -21.60
C ALA A 118 21.06 -19.51 -20.10
N GLN A 119 21.51 -18.51 -19.34
CA GLN A 119 21.78 -18.63 -17.91
C GLN A 119 20.75 -17.89 -17.07
N GLY A 120 20.49 -18.43 -15.89
CA GLY A 120 19.63 -17.83 -14.88
C GLY A 120 20.13 -18.10 -13.47
N ILE A 121 19.47 -17.48 -12.50
CA ILE A 121 19.72 -17.69 -11.08
C ILE A 121 18.47 -18.29 -10.45
N HIS A 122 18.66 -19.32 -9.64
CA HIS A 122 17.60 -19.95 -8.88
C HIS A 122 17.90 -19.78 -7.39
N TYR A 123 17.13 -18.93 -6.72
CA TYR A 123 17.17 -18.86 -5.26
C TYR A 123 16.26 -19.92 -4.68
N HIS A 124 16.81 -20.78 -3.84
CA HIS A 124 16.05 -21.76 -3.07
C HIS A 124 16.11 -21.38 -1.59
N PHE A 125 14.95 -21.17 -0.97
CA PHE A 125 14.81 -20.80 0.43
C PHE A 125 14.46 -22.03 1.26
N GLY A 126 15.40 -22.50 2.08
CA GLY A 126 15.14 -23.61 3.00
C GLY A 126 14.16 -23.23 4.11
N ASP A 127 13.63 -24.23 4.81
CA ASP A 127 12.59 -24.03 5.85
C ASP A 127 13.04 -23.13 7.02
N SER A 128 14.35 -23.08 7.29
CA SER A 128 14.96 -22.23 8.32
C SER A 128 15.39 -20.86 7.80
N SER A 129 15.13 -20.53 6.54
CA SER A 129 15.52 -19.25 5.95
C SER A 129 14.74 -18.08 6.56
N ASN A 130 15.40 -16.94 6.70
CA ASN A 130 14.77 -15.74 7.22
C ASN A 130 14.00 -15.02 6.10
N TYR A 131 12.79 -14.55 6.37
CA TYR A 131 12.01 -13.70 5.46
C TYR A 131 12.82 -12.49 4.94
N GLY A 132 13.69 -11.90 5.78
CA GLY A 132 14.59 -10.83 5.36
C GLY A 132 15.55 -11.22 4.24
N ALA A 133 15.97 -12.49 4.15
CA ALA A 133 16.79 -12.98 3.04
C ALA A 133 15.99 -13.06 1.73
N PHE A 134 14.71 -13.46 1.81
CA PHE A 134 13.79 -13.45 0.68
C PHE A 134 13.57 -12.03 0.14
N VAL A 135 13.25 -11.09 1.03
CA VAL A 135 13.09 -9.67 0.66
C VAL A 135 14.38 -9.11 0.07
N LYS A 136 15.55 -9.48 0.62
CA LYS A 136 16.84 -9.04 0.10
C LYS A 136 17.14 -9.59 -1.30
N ALA A 137 16.74 -10.81 -1.62
CA ALA A 137 16.86 -11.33 -2.98
C ALA A 137 16.01 -10.53 -3.98
N LEU A 138 14.78 -10.16 -3.59
CA LEU A 138 13.93 -9.28 -4.39
C LEU A 138 14.51 -7.87 -4.56
N ASP A 139 15.09 -7.31 -3.50
CA ASP A 139 15.76 -6.02 -3.52
C ASP A 139 16.99 -6.02 -4.46
N ILE A 140 17.76 -7.13 -4.47
CA ILE A 140 18.86 -7.33 -5.43
C ILE A 140 18.33 -7.34 -6.87
N LEU A 141 17.25 -8.08 -7.15
CA LEU A 141 16.65 -8.11 -8.49
C LEU A 141 16.17 -6.73 -8.92
N ALA A 142 15.53 -5.97 -8.01
CA ALA A 142 15.10 -4.61 -8.28
C ALA A 142 16.29 -3.66 -8.51
N THR A 143 17.36 -3.79 -7.72
CA THR A 143 18.58 -2.96 -7.80
C THR A 143 19.34 -3.19 -9.10
N GLU A 144 19.41 -4.43 -9.57
CA GLU A 144 20.06 -4.76 -10.84
C GLU A 144 19.12 -4.59 -12.05
N GLU A 145 17.92 -4.01 -11.86
CA GLU A 145 16.93 -3.78 -12.92
C GLU A 145 16.53 -5.06 -13.67
N ALA A 146 16.45 -6.18 -12.95
CA ALA A 146 15.97 -7.45 -13.49
C ALA A 146 14.54 -7.29 -14.03
N GLN A 147 14.38 -7.46 -15.34
CA GLN A 147 13.10 -7.26 -16.01
C GLN A 147 12.09 -8.37 -15.70
N LEU A 148 12.57 -9.61 -15.56
CA LEU A 148 11.73 -10.77 -15.36
C LEU A 148 12.32 -11.69 -14.30
N TYR A 149 11.49 -12.01 -13.31
CA TYR A 149 11.74 -13.03 -12.32
C TYR A 149 10.38 -13.58 -11.86
N MET A 150 10.40 -14.81 -11.36
CA MET A 150 9.21 -15.54 -10.99
C MET A 150 9.38 -16.15 -9.60
N VAL A 151 8.35 -16.03 -8.78
CA VAL A 151 8.30 -16.63 -7.44
C VAL A 151 7.38 -17.84 -7.50
N GLU A 152 7.90 -18.99 -7.05
CA GLU A 152 7.16 -20.25 -6.95
C GLU A 152 7.49 -20.91 -5.61
N ASP A 153 6.49 -20.96 -4.72
CA ASP A 153 6.63 -21.46 -3.35
C ASP A 153 7.81 -20.81 -2.61
N ASN A 154 8.84 -21.60 -2.29
CA ASN A 154 10.06 -21.17 -1.60
C ASN A 154 11.21 -20.88 -2.59
N ASN A 155 10.90 -20.57 -3.84
CA ASN A 155 11.90 -20.38 -4.88
C ASN A 155 11.70 -19.06 -5.63
N ILE A 156 12.80 -18.44 -6.05
CA ILE A 156 12.79 -17.32 -6.98
C ILE A 156 13.67 -17.68 -8.17
N TRP A 157 13.09 -17.62 -9.35
CA TRP A 157 13.76 -17.87 -10.62
C TRP A 157 13.98 -16.55 -11.35
N PHE A 158 15.23 -16.24 -11.67
CA PHE A 158 15.61 -15.08 -12.48
C PHE A 158 16.26 -15.54 -13.78
N TYR A 159 15.90 -14.90 -14.88
CA TYR A 159 16.58 -15.07 -16.15
C TYR A 159 16.42 -13.82 -17.04
N HIS A 160 17.40 -13.59 -17.90
CA HIS A 160 17.35 -12.49 -18.85
C HIS A 160 16.61 -12.91 -20.12
N VAL A 161 15.68 -12.08 -20.59
CA VAL A 161 14.90 -12.33 -21.81
C VAL A 161 15.49 -11.54 -22.97
N PRO A 162 15.66 -12.14 -24.16
CA PRO A 162 16.07 -11.38 -25.33
C PRO A 162 15.06 -10.26 -25.63
N PRO A 163 15.52 -9.07 -26.04
CA PRO A 163 14.61 -8.01 -26.46
C PRO A 163 13.74 -8.55 -27.59
N ASP A 164 12.44 -8.33 -27.48
CA ASP A 164 11.49 -8.78 -28.48
C ASP A 164 11.74 -7.98 -29.77
N THR A 165 12.27 -8.63 -30.80
CA THR A 165 12.53 -8.02 -32.11
C THR A 165 11.30 -8.04 -33.00
N THR A 166 10.15 -8.53 -32.52
CA THR A 166 8.92 -8.50 -33.30
C THR A 166 8.35 -7.08 -33.27
N GLU A 167 8.25 -6.45 -34.46
CA GLU A 167 7.45 -5.24 -34.64
C GLU A 167 5.99 -5.60 -34.38
N TYR A 168 5.51 -5.29 -33.19
CA TYR A 168 4.07 -5.34 -32.91
C TYR A 168 3.41 -4.19 -33.68
N PRO A 169 2.44 -4.46 -34.57
CA PRO A 169 1.61 -3.39 -35.10
C PRO A 169 0.93 -2.71 -33.91
N GLU A 170 1.00 -1.38 -33.90
CA GLU A 170 0.51 -0.50 -32.84
C GLU A 170 -0.79 -1.02 -32.21
N CYS A 171 -0.74 -1.25 -30.89
CA CYS A 171 -1.85 -1.43 -29.97
C CYS A 171 -3.13 -2.06 -30.54
N GLY A 172 -3.05 -3.35 -30.88
CA GLY A 172 -4.21 -4.25 -30.98
C GLY A 172 -4.04 -5.40 -29.99
N THR A 173 -4.71 -5.31 -28.83
CA THR A 173 -4.89 -6.32 -27.76
C THR A 173 -4.33 -7.72 -28.04
N SER A 174 -3.01 -7.87 -28.03
CA SER A 174 -2.33 -9.15 -28.12
C SER A 174 -1.28 -9.22 -27.02
N LEU A 175 -1.28 -10.37 -26.36
CA LEU A 175 -0.76 -10.63 -25.02
C LEU A 175 0.77 -10.58 -24.79
N PRO A 176 1.70 -10.37 -25.75
CA PRO A 176 3.13 -10.37 -25.41
C PRO A 176 3.62 -9.12 -24.67
N GLN A 177 2.90 -8.00 -24.78
CA GLN A 177 3.30 -6.74 -24.13
C GLN A 177 3.21 -6.76 -22.59
N TYR A 178 2.59 -7.80 -21.99
CA TYR A 178 2.50 -7.92 -20.53
C TYR A 178 3.77 -8.43 -19.85
N LEU A 179 4.75 -8.99 -20.60
CA LEU A 179 6.02 -9.42 -19.99
C LEU A 179 7.07 -8.29 -19.94
N THR A 180 7.00 -7.31 -20.85
CA THR A 180 7.92 -6.17 -20.90
C THR A 180 7.33 -4.90 -20.30
N CYS A 181 6.01 -4.76 -20.29
CA CYS A 181 5.37 -3.85 -19.35
C CYS A 181 5.53 -4.47 -17.96
N LYS A 182 6.21 -3.77 -17.05
CA LYS A 182 5.98 -3.93 -15.60
C LYS A 182 4.51 -4.29 -15.44
N VAL A 183 4.21 -5.49 -14.95
CA VAL A 183 2.83 -5.88 -14.62
C VAL A 183 2.43 -5.02 -13.44
N PHE A 184 2.10 -3.76 -13.73
CA PHE A 184 1.12 -3.03 -12.99
C PHE A 184 -0.12 -3.88 -13.21
N TYR A 185 -0.44 -4.72 -12.23
CA TYR A 185 -1.83 -4.76 -11.83
C TYR A 185 -2.18 -3.29 -11.65
N ALA A 186 -2.82 -2.69 -12.65
CA ALA A 186 -3.69 -1.58 -12.39
C ALA A 186 -4.63 -2.17 -11.35
N GLU A 187 -4.34 -1.92 -10.07
CA GLU A 187 -5.30 -2.15 -9.02
C GLU A 187 -6.57 -1.56 -9.59
N LYS A 188 -7.55 -2.43 -9.86
CA LYS A 188 -8.91 -1.94 -10.06
C LYS A 188 -9.11 -0.96 -8.91
N PRO A 189 -9.51 0.30 -9.16
CA PRO A 189 -9.64 1.29 -8.11
C PRO A 189 -10.33 0.59 -6.95
N LEU A 190 -9.62 0.52 -5.81
CA LEU A 190 -9.99 -0.32 -4.66
C LEU A 190 -11.51 -0.31 -4.53
N PRO A 191 -12.18 -1.48 -4.52
CA PRO A 191 -13.64 -1.55 -4.47
C PRO A 191 -14.08 -0.62 -3.36
N THR A 192 -14.89 0.39 -3.73
CA THR A 192 -15.25 1.55 -2.91
C THR A 192 -15.07 1.27 -1.43
N VAL A 193 -13.89 1.60 -0.89
CA VAL A 193 -13.59 1.30 0.51
C VAL A 193 -14.68 1.97 1.34
N PRO A 194 -15.42 1.20 2.18
CA PRO A 194 -16.57 1.73 2.89
C PRO A 194 -16.16 2.96 3.69
N LEU A 195 -17.04 3.96 3.76
CA LEU A 195 -16.78 5.24 4.43
C LEU A 195 -16.12 5.07 5.82
N LEU A 196 -16.50 4.02 6.54
CA LEU A 196 -15.98 3.67 7.86
C LEU A 196 -14.46 3.40 7.89
N THR A 197 -13.89 2.70 6.90
CA THR A 197 -12.44 2.46 6.87
C THR A 197 -11.68 3.73 6.55
N ARG A 198 -12.24 4.57 5.65
CA ARG A 198 -11.70 5.91 5.35
C ARG A 198 -11.69 6.83 6.58
N ILE A 199 -12.71 6.74 7.43
CA ILE A 199 -12.78 7.50 8.69
C ILE A 199 -11.72 7.00 9.68
N LYS A 200 -11.46 5.69 9.73
CA LYS A 200 -10.45 5.09 10.63
C LYS A 200 -9.03 5.52 10.26
N ASP A 201 -8.66 5.41 8.98
CA ASP A 201 -7.32 5.81 8.53
C ASP A 201 -7.09 7.31 8.70
N ALA A 202 -8.13 8.12 8.47
CA ALA A 202 -8.09 9.55 8.77
C ALA A 202 -7.94 9.80 10.28
N TRP A 203 -8.65 9.05 11.14
CA TRP A 203 -8.57 9.18 12.60
C TRP A 203 -7.17 8.87 13.15
N ASP A 204 -6.56 7.78 12.70
CA ASP A 204 -5.22 7.36 13.13
C ASP A 204 -4.14 8.38 12.71
N SER A 205 -4.35 9.09 11.60
CA SER A 205 -3.47 10.15 11.10
C SER A 205 -3.77 11.55 11.69
N SER A 206 -4.86 11.70 12.45
CA SER A 206 -5.39 13.01 12.91
C SER A 206 -4.94 13.43 14.31
N TRP A 207 -3.94 12.79 14.91
CA TRP A 207 -3.45 13.13 16.26
C TRP A 207 -3.05 14.62 16.40
N LEU A 208 -2.48 15.22 15.36
CA LEU A 208 -2.13 16.65 15.33
C LEU A 208 -3.36 17.58 15.39
N LEU A 209 -4.48 17.18 14.78
CA LEU A 209 -5.74 17.94 14.84
C LEU A 209 -6.35 17.90 16.23
N ILE A 210 -6.29 16.75 16.93
CA ILE A 210 -6.78 16.59 18.30
C ILE A 210 -5.96 17.47 19.26
N ILE A 211 -4.62 17.47 19.11
CA ILE A 211 -3.73 18.31 19.91
C ILE A 211 -4.02 19.80 19.65
N GLY A 212 -4.12 20.20 18.38
CA GLY A 212 -4.41 21.57 17.99
C GLY A 212 -5.75 22.08 18.54
N PHE A 213 -6.79 21.25 18.46
CA PHE A 213 -8.11 21.58 18.99
C PHE A 213 -8.12 21.68 20.51
N SER A 214 -7.44 20.76 21.20
CA SER A 214 -7.33 20.77 22.66
C SER A 214 -6.61 22.02 23.17
N LEU A 215 -5.54 22.45 22.47
CA LEU A 215 -4.79 23.66 22.80
C LEU A 215 -5.64 24.92 22.58
N PHE A 216 -6.37 24.99 21.46
CA PHE A 216 -7.32 26.08 21.19
C PHE A 216 -8.41 26.19 22.27
N LEU A 217 -8.98 25.05 22.69
CA LEU A 217 -10.02 24.99 23.71
C LEU A 217 -9.48 25.43 25.08
N GLY A 218 -8.26 25.04 25.41
CA GLY A 218 -7.55 25.50 26.61
C GLY A 218 -7.40 27.04 26.65
N VAL A 219 -6.95 27.64 25.55
CA VAL A 219 -6.82 29.12 25.45
C VAL A 219 -8.19 29.80 25.56
N ALA A 220 -9.21 29.28 24.90
CA ALA A 220 -10.56 29.84 24.94
C ALA A 220 -11.14 29.82 26.37
N LEU A 221 -11.00 28.70 27.09
CA LEU A 221 -11.46 28.56 28.47
C LEU A 221 -10.67 29.46 29.44
N ALA A 222 -9.34 29.56 29.28
CA ALA A 222 -8.52 30.45 30.08
C ALA A 222 -8.96 31.92 29.91
N ARG A 223 -9.26 32.34 28.67
CA ARG A 223 -9.74 33.69 28.37
C ARG A 223 -11.13 33.96 28.94
N LEU A 224 -12.01 32.96 28.93
CA LEU A 224 -13.35 33.04 29.54
C LEU A 224 -13.24 33.20 31.06
N ARG A 225 -12.38 32.39 31.70
CA ARG A 225 -12.12 32.45 33.15
C ARG A 225 -11.54 33.80 33.57
N TYR A 226 -10.60 34.34 32.81
CA TYR A 226 -10.04 35.68 33.07
C TYR A 226 -11.11 36.77 33.03
N ARG A 227 -12.02 36.75 32.03
CA ARG A 227 -13.14 37.70 31.96
C ARG A 227 -14.16 37.56 33.08
N LEU A 228 -14.35 36.35 33.60
CA LEU A 228 -15.30 36.09 34.69
C LEU A 228 -14.73 36.52 36.05
N ASN A 229 -13.42 36.45 36.27
CA ASN A 229 -12.76 36.92 37.49
C ASN A 229 -12.54 38.45 37.55
N LEU A 230 -12.74 39.16 36.44
CA LEU A 230 -12.61 40.63 36.35
C LEU A 230 -13.94 41.38 36.57
N LYS A 231 -14.98 40.66 36.96
CA LYS A 231 -16.29 41.18 37.37
C LYS A 231 -16.56 40.77 38.80
#